data_AF-A0A371CGH8-F1
#
_entry.id   AF-A0A371CGH8-F1
#
_cell.length_a   1.000
_cell.length_b   1.000
_cell.length_c   1.000
_cell.angle_alpha   90.00
_cell.angle_beta   90.00
_cell.angle_gamma   90.00
#
_symmetry.space_group_name_H-M   'P 1'
#
loop_
_entity.id
_entity.type
_entity.pdbx_description
1 polymer ?
#
loop_
_entity_poly.entity_id
_entity_poly.type
_entity_poly.pdbx_seq_one_letter_code
_entity_poly.pdbx_strand_id
1 'polypeptide(L)'
;LFIGFLVEPFISPGMSLSDQLTSLSAANHFLYILYARNRTSFCPGQWFYDVGSLIKNIFFTAGRHKVTDGAPEEYYILQDGTDRLEGNFGIYRDMDSSHNVDILQLSHRASSAAEVAQIYAHHPEWDHGHKRLRLQGVDGVDHTNPASWKGDVSVHNVSLLTCWKSG
;
A
#
# COMPACT_ATOMS: atom_id res chain seq x y z
N LEU A 1 -13.48 15.97 -0.12
CA LEU A 1 -14.27 14.97 -0.85
C LEU A 1 -13.37 14.01 -1.64
N PHE A 2 -12.67 14.47 -2.69
CA PHE A 2 -11.75 13.62 -3.50
C PHE A 2 -10.69 12.87 -2.67
N ILE A 3 -9.97 13.57 -1.77
CA ILE A 3 -8.90 12.95 -0.97
C ILE A 3 -9.43 11.82 -0.08
N GLY A 4 -10.67 11.93 0.43
CA GLY A 4 -11.30 10.86 1.21
C GLY A 4 -11.46 9.59 0.37
N PHE A 5 -11.94 9.72 -0.86
CA PHE A 5 -12.09 8.57 -1.76
C PHE A 5 -10.76 7.88 -2.10
N LEU A 6 -9.64 8.63 -2.07
CA LEU A 6 -8.31 8.10 -2.33
C LEU A 6 -7.68 7.45 -1.09
N VAL A 7 -7.83 8.06 0.09
CA VAL A 7 -7.08 7.67 1.30
C VAL A 7 -7.81 6.61 2.12
N GLU A 8 -9.13 6.75 2.31
CA GLU A 8 -9.95 5.84 3.13
C GLU A 8 -9.75 4.35 2.79
N PRO A 9 -9.66 3.93 1.52
CA PRO A 9 -9.43 2.53 1.16
C PRO A 9 -8.21 1.88 1.83
N PHE A 10 -7.20 2.67 2.16
CA PHE A 10 -5.94 2.19 2.75
C PHE A 10 -5.92 2.25 4.28
N ILE A 11 -6.76 3.10 4.89
CA ILE A 11 -6.70 3.40 6.33
C ILE A 11 -7.93 2.95 7.11
N SER A 12 -9.03 2.59 6.44
CA SER A 12 -10.29 2.20 7.09
C SER A 12 -10.45 0.67 7.13
N PRO A 13 -10.14 -0.01 8.26
CA PRO A 13 -10.07 -1.47 8.31
C PRO A 13 -11.42 -2.17 8.13
N GLY A 14 -12.52 -1.43 8.22
CA GLY A 14 -13.88 -1.95 8.02
C GLY A 14 -14.31 -2.01 6.55
N MET A 15 -13.55 -1.43 5.62
CA MET A 15 -13.91 -1.44 4.20
C MET A 15 -13.69 -2.82 3.58
N SER A 16 -14.68 -3.31 2.84
CA SER A 16 -14.50 -4.46 1.96
C SER A 16 -13.66 -4.08 0.74
N LEU A 17 -13.09 -5.07 0.04
CA LEU A 17 -12.39 -4.83 -1.23
C LEU A 17 -13.31 -4.21 -2.28
N SER A 18 -14.60 -4.56 -2.27
CA SER A 18 -15.59 -3.91 -3.15
C SER A 18 -15.76 -2.42 -2.84
N ASP A 19 -15.82 -2.06 -1.54
CA ASP A 19 -15.92 -0.66 -1.11
C ASP A 19 -14.65 0.12 -1.44
N GLN A 20 -13.48 -0.50 -1.21
CA GLN A 20 -12.18 0.06 -1.53
C GLN A 20 -12.08 0.39 -3.03
N LEU A 21 -12.38 -0.58 -3.89
CA LEU A 21 -12.32 -0.39 -5.35
C LEU A 21 -13.34 0.62 -5.86
N THR A 22 -14.54 0.64 -5.28
CA THR A 22 -15.57 1.64 -5.63
C THR A 22 -15.12 3.04 -5.22
N SER A 23 -14.55 3.20 -4.03
CA SER A 23 -13.99 4.46 -3.56
C SER A 23 -12.84 4.93 -4.45
N LEU A 24 -11.90 4.04 -4.80
CA LEU A 24 -10.79 4.38 -5.71
C LEU A 24 -11.29 4.73 -7.12
N SER A 25 -12.33 4.07 -7.63
CA SER A 25 -12.98 4.44 -8.89
C SER A 25 -13.50 5.88 -8.84
N ALA A 26 -14.24 6.23 -7.78
CA ALA A 26 -14.74 7.58 -7.58
C ALA A 26 -13.58 8.61 -7.53
N ALA A 27 -12.51 8.29 -6.80
CA ALA A 27 -11.30 9.12 -6.78
C ALA A 27 -10.71 9.32 -8.18
N ASN A 28 -10.60 8.27 -9.00
CA ASN A 28 -10.09 8.38 -10.37
C ASN A 28 -10.99 9.25 -11.27
N HIS A 29 -12.32 9.07 -11.21
CA HIS A 29 -13.27 9.89 -11.96
C HIS A 29 -13.22 11.36 -11.55
N PHE A 30 -13.18 11.65 -10.23
CA PHE A 30 -13.00 13.01 -9.73
C PHE A 30 -11.67 13.61 -10.16
N LEU A 31 -10.58 12.87 -10.03
CA LEU A 31 -9.25 13.31 -10.45
C LEU A 31 -9.23 13.69 -11.93
N TYR A 32 -9.83 12.86 -12.79
CA TYR A 32 -9.94 13.15 -14.22
C TYR A 32 -10.71 14.44 -14.48
N ILE A 33 -11.88 14.64 -13.86
CA ILE A 33 -12.69 15.85 -14.05
C ILE A 33 -11.94 17.11 -13.56
N LEU A 34 -11.33 17.03 -12.38
CA LEU A 34 -10.58 18.14 -11.79
C LEU A 34 -9.36 18.52 -12.62
N TYR A 35 -8.61 17.52 -13.10
CA TYR A 35 -7.45 17.73 -13.95
C TYR A 35 -7.84 18.20 -15.36
N ALA A 36 -8.93 17.69 -15.95
CA ALA A 36 -9.39 18.14 -17.26
C ALA A 36 -9.79 19.63 -17.26
N ARG A 37 -10.41 20.10 -16.16
CA ARG A 37 -10.84 21.50 -16.02
C ARG A 37 -9.70 22.46 -15.69
N ASN A 38 -8.81 22.06 -14.79
CA ASN A 38 -7.83 22.97 -14.19
C ASN A 38 -6.38 22.67 -14.63
N ARG A 39 -6.13 21.51 -15.23
CA ARG A 39 -4.81 21.05 -15.66
C ARG A 39 -3.80 21.13 -14.51
N THR A 40 -2.60 21.62 -14.80
CA THR A 40 -1.50 21.72 -13.85
C THR A 40 -1.72 22.72 -12.72
N SER A 41 -2.77 23.56 -12.78
CA SER A 41 -3.14 24.43 -11.66
C SER A 41 -3.81 23.67 -10.51
N PHE A 42 -4.39 22.50 -10.78
CA PHE A 42 -4.93 21.62 -9.74
C PHE A 42 -3.84 20.71 -9.16
N CYS A 43 -3.09 20.00 -10.01
CA CYS A 43 -1.99 19.15 -9.57
C CYS A 43 -0.95 18.98 -10.70
N PRO A 44 0.32 18.66 -10.38
CA PRO A 44 1.31 18.30 -11.39
C PRO A 44 0.84 17.15 -12.28
N GLY A 45 1.20 17.18 -13.57
CA GLY A 45 0.83 16.11 -14.51
C GLY A 45 1.41 14.75 -14.11
N GLN A 46 2.58 14.74 -13.47
CA GLN A 46 3.19 13.55 -12.90
C GLN A 46 2.29 12.91 -11.85
N TRP A 47 1.81 13.71 -10.89
CA TRP A 47 0.95 13.21 -9.83
C TRP A 47 -0.41 12.70 -10.35
N PHE A 48 -0.99 13.38 -11.35
CA PHE A 48 -2.18 12.88 -12.05
C PHE A 48 -1.95 11.48 -12.65
N TYR A 49 -0.81 11.31 -13.33
CA TYR A 49 -0.44 10.04 -13.94
C TYR A 49 -0.17 8.95 -12.89
N ASP A 50 0.53 9.29 -11.81
CA ASP A 50 0.90 8.34 -10.76
C ASP A 50 -0.32 7.81 -10.02
N VAL A 51 -1.26 8.68 -9.62
CA VAL A 51 -2.50 8.27 -8.95
C VAL A 51 -3.38 7.42 -9.89
N GLY A 52 -3.53 7.83 -11.16
CA GLY A 52 -4.26 7.03 -12.13
C GLY A 52 -3.63 5.65 -12.37
N SER A 53 -2.30 5.60 -12.39
CA SER A 53 -1.54 4.34 -12.54
C SER A 53 -1.65 3.44 -11.32
N LEU A 54 -1.61 4.01 -10.10
CA LEU A 54 -1.85 3.30 -8.84
C LEU A 54 -3.22 2.61 -8.86
N ILE A 55 -4.28 3.37 -9.14
CA ILE A 55 -5.65 2.84 -9.14
C ILE A 55 -5.81 1.78 -10.22
N LYS A 56 -5.29 2.02 -11.43
CA LYS A 56 -5.30 1.03 -12.51
C LYS A 56 -4.58 -0.26 -12.11
N ASN A 57 -3.42 -0.15 -11.47
CA ASN A 57 -2.65 -1.31 -11.02
C ASN A 57 -3.44 -2.13 -9.99
N ILE A 58 -4.09 -1.47 -9.03
CA ILE A 58 -4.92 -2.14 -8.01
C ILE A 58 -6.05 -2.96 -8.68
N PHE A 59 -6.78 -2.37 -9.63
CA PHE A 59 -7.82 -3.08 -10.39
C PHE A 59 -7.24 -4.25 -11.20
N PHE A 60 -6.08 -4.06 -11.82
CA PHE A 60 -5.41 -5.11 -12.58
C PHE A 60 -4.95 -6.26 -11.69
N THR A 61 -4.36 -5.97 -10.54
CA THR A 61 -3.91 -6.96 -9.54
C THR A 61 -5.08 -7.75 -8.98
N ALA A 62 -6.19 -7.09 -8.62
CA ALA A 62 -7.42 -7.77 -8.20
C ALA A 62 -7.95 -8.72 -9.29
N GLY A 63 -7.90 -8.29 -10.56
CA GLY A 63 -8.26 -9.13 -11.71
C GLY A 63 -7.30 -10.31 -11.90
N ARG A 64 -6.00 -10.08 -11.74
CA ARG A 64 -4.97 -11.12 -11.82
C ARG A 64 -5.18 -12.18 -10.74
N HIS A 65 -5.48 -11.79 -9.50
CA HIS A 65 -5.75 -12.74 -8.41
C HIS A 65 -6.95 -13.64 -8.72
N LYS A 66 -8.00 -13.12 -9.38
CA LYS A 66 -9.17 -13.93 -9.77
C LYS A 66 -8.89 -15.04 -10.79
N VAL A 67 -7.86 -14.88 -11.63
CA VAL A 67 -7.60 -15.77 -12.78
C VAL A 67 -6.31 -16.58 -12.64
N THR A 68 -5.50 -16.30 -11.63
CA THR A 68 -4.21 -16.96 -11.42
C THR A 68 -4.38 -18.11 -10.43
N ASP A 69 -4.13 -19.33 -10.89
CA ASP A 69 -4.17 -20.51 -10.03
C ASP A 69 -3.18 -20.38 -8.86
N GLY A 70 -3.66 -20.63 -7.64
CA GLY A 70 -2.85 -20.53 -6.43
C GLY A 70 -2.56 -19.09 -5.96
N ALA A 71 -3.19 -18.07 -6.55
CA ALA A 71 -3.15 -16.73 -5.99
C ALA A 71 -3.89 -16.67 -4.63
N PRO A 72 -3.45 -15.80 -3.70
CA PRO A 72 -4.16 -15.58 -2.45
C PRO A 72 -5.60 -15.11 -2.71
N GLU A 73 -6.56 -15.73 -2.00
CA GLU A 73 -7.98 -15.35 -2.08
C GLU A 73 -8.22 -13.93 -1.52
N GLU A 74 -7.41 -13.52 -0.55
CA GLU A 74 -7.46 -12.19 0.05
C GLU A 74 -6.49 -11.24 -0.64
N TYR A 75 -6.94 -10.01 -0.90
CA TYR A 75 -6.10 -8.96 -1.48
C TYR A 75 -6.16 -7.69 -0.65
N TYR A 76 -5.05 -7.43 0.07
CA TYR A 76 -4.88 -6.26 0.91
C TYR A 76 -4.18 -5.15 0.12
N ILE A 77 -4.96 -4.19 -0.42
CA ILE A 77 -4.42 -3.10 -1.25
C ILE A 77 -3.38 -2.21 -0.51
N LEU A 78 -3.41 -2.19 0.82
CA LEU A 78 -2.40 -1.50 1.64
C LEU A 78 -0.99 -2.08 1.46
N GLN A 79 -0.88 -3.33 1.01
CA GLN A 79 0.40 -4.00 0.78
C GLN A 79 1.02 -3.69 -0.59
N ASP A 80 0.32 -2.97 -1.47
CA ASP A 80 0.86 -2.55 -2.77
C ASP A 80 1.88 -1.41 -2.67
N GLY A 81 2.07 -0.85 -1.46
CA GLY A 81 3.08 0.16 -1.15
C GLY A 81 4.49 -0.40 -0.93
N THR A 82 5.44 0.50 -0.70
CA THR A 82 6.86 0.17 -0.49
C THR A 82 7.25 0.02 0.97
N ASP A 83 6.34 0.20 1.93
CA ASP A 83 6.63 0.26 3.37
C ASP A 83 7.43 -0.95 3.87
N ARG A 84 7.11 -2.17 3.39
CA ARG A 84 7.87 -3.38 3.77
C ARG A 84 9.29 -3.37 3.22
N LEU A 85 9.48 -2.84 2.00
CA LEU A 85 10.80 -2.66 1.41
C LEU A 85 11.57 -1.55 2.14
N GLU A 86 10.91 -0.48 2.55
CA GLU A 86 11.49 0.59 3.36
C GLU A 86 11.94 0.10 4.75
N GLY A 87 11.16 -0.79 5.37
CA GLY A 87 11.58 -1.48 6.61
C GLY A 87 12.88 -2.26 6.43
N ASN A 88 12.98 -3.05 5.35
CA ASN A 88 14.23 -3.73 4.99
C ASN A 88 15.36 -2.73 4.69
N PHE A 89 15.01 -1.56 4.15
CA PHE A 89 15.97 -0.51 3.91
C PHE A 89 16.50 0.13 5.20
N GLY A 90 15.68 0.22 6.25
CA GLY A 90 16.12 0.59 7.59
C GLY A 90 17.15 -0.40 8.14
N ILE A 91 16.87 -1.70 8.04
CA ILE A 91 17.74 -2.76 8.58
C ILE A 91 19.16 -2.66 8.00
N TYR A 92 19.33 -2.55 6.66
CA TYR A 92 20.68 -2.50 6.09
C TYR A 92 21.43 -1.21 6.41
N ARG A 93 20.72 -0.08 6.61
CA ARG A 93 21.31 1.22 6.97
C ARG A 93 21.82 1.22 8.41
N ASP A 94 21.19 0.42 9.28
CA ASP A 94 21.56 0.33 10.69
C ASP A 94 22.63 -0.73 10.98
N MET A 95 22.93 -1.62 10.00
CA MET A 95 23.97 -2.65 10.15
C MET A 95 25.39 -2.09 10.31
N ASP A 96 25.64 -0.87 9.84
CA ASP A 96 26.94 -0.21 9.96
C ASP A 96 26.80 1.31 9.83
N SER A 97 27.74 2.05 10.40
CA SER A 97 27.82 3.51 10.40
C SER A 97 28.00 4.14 9.01
N SER A 98 28.44 3.37 8.00
CA SER A 98 28.63 3.88 6.64
C SER A 98 27.32 3.98 5.87
N HIS A 99 26.93 5.21 5.56
CA HIS A 99 25.70 5.55 4.85
C HIS A 99 25.78 5.32 3.33
N ASN A 100 26.99 5.26 2.77
CA ASN A 100 27.24 5.03 1.36
C ASN A 100 27.95 3.69 1.21
N VAL A 101 27.25 2.71 0.65
CA VAL A 101 27.77 1.36 0.38
C VAL A 101 28.08 1.21 -1.10
N ASP A 102 29.15 0.48 -1.41
CA ASP A 102 29.33 0.00 -2.78
C ASP A 102 28.31 -1.12 -3.11
N ILE A 103 28.23 -1.51 -4.38
CA ILE A 103 27.23 -2.49 -4.84
C ILE A 103 27.43 -3.89 -4.23
N LEU A 104 28.68 -4.27 -3.93
CA LEU A 104 29.01 -5.56 -3.32
C LEU A 104 28.61 -5.56 -1.84
N GLN A 105 28.92 -4.47 -1.13
CA GLN A 105 28.49 -4.24 0.24
C GLN A 105 26.96 -4.20 0.35
N LEU A 106 26.28 -3.53 -0.60
CA LEU A 106 24.82 -3.52 -0.65
C LEU A 106 24.27 -4.94 -0.80
N SER A 107 24.83 -5.76 -1.69
CA SER A 107 24.42 -7.15 -1.89
C SER A 107 24.54 -7.98 -0.61
N HIS A 108 25.69 -7.93 0.06
CA HIS A 108 25.91 -8.67 1.31
C HIS A 108 24.97 -8.21 2.44
N ARG A 109 24.79 -6.89 2.59
CA ARG A 109 23.88 -6.33 3.60
C ARG A 109 22.42 -6.64 3.30
N ALA A 110 22.00 -6.61 2.03
CA ALA A 110 20.65 -6.99 1.62
C ALA A 110 20.36 -8.46 1.92
N SER A 111 21.33 -9.37 1.69
CA SER A 111 21.20 -10.78 2.08
C SER A 111 21.02 -10.93 3.58
N SER A 112 21.87 -10.25 4.37
CA SER A 112 21.80 -10.28 5.83
C SER A 112 20.48 -9.68 6.35
N ALA A 113 20.00 -8.60 5.74
CA ALA A 113 18.73 -7.98 6.08
C ALA A 113 17.54 -8.89 5.78
N ALA A 114 17.59 -9.64 4.67
CA ALA A 114 16.56 -10.62 4.34
C ALA A 114 16.50 -11.77 5.37
N GLU A 115 17.65 -12.25 5.85
CA GLU A 115 17.73 -13.25 6.92
C GLU A 115 17.15 -12.72 8.24
N VAL A 116 17.51 -11.48 8.62
CA VAL A 116 16.95 -10.83 9.81
C VAL A 116 15.43 -10.65 9.68
N ALA A 117 14.94 -10.18 8.53
CA ALA A 117 13.51 -10.05 8.26
C ALA A 117 12.78 -11.40 8.33
N GLN A 118 13.41 -12.47 7.86
CA GLN A 118 12.86 -13.83 7.98
C GLN A 118 12.80 -14.27 9.45
N ILE A 119 13.84 -14.00 10.25
CA ILE A 119 13.85 -14.32 11.68
C ILE A 119 12.71 -13.58 12.40
N TYR A 120 12.54 -12.28 12.16
CA TYR A 120 11.44 -11.51 12.75
C TYR A 120 10.06 -11.96 12.28
N ALA A 121 9.93 -12.44 11.04
CA ALA A 121 8.67 -13.04 10.58
C ALA A 121 8.33 -14.35 11.33
N HIS A 122 9.33 -15.13 11.74
CA HIS A 122 9.14 -16.36 12.54
C HIS A 122 9.01 -16.07 14.04
N HIS A 123 9.64 -14.99 14.51
CA HIS A 123 9.66 -14.54 15.90
C HIS A 123 9.20 -13.07 16.00
N PRO A 124 7.91 -12.77 15.78
CA PRO A 124 7.40 -11.41 15.83
C PRO A 124 7.65 -10.71 17.17
N GLU A 125 7.82 -11.49 18.26
CA GLU A 125 8.11 -10.98 19.60
C GLU A 125 9.51 -10.38 19.75
N TRP A 126 10.44 -10.66 18.84
CA TRP A 126 11.81 -10.10 18.83
C TRP A 126 11.89 -8.77 18.07
N ASP A 127 10.90 -8.47 17.23
CA ASP A 127 10.81 -7.19 16.53
C ASP A 127 10.05 -6.18 17.39
N HIS A 128 10.78 -5.47 18.24
CA HIS A 128 10.22 -4.42 19.08
C HIS A 128 9.87 -3.14 18.30
N GLY A 129 10.19 -3.08 17.00
CA GLY A 129 10.06 -1.89 16.17
C GLY A 129 10.87 -0.70 16.67
N HIS A 130 10.84 0.41 15.91
CA HIS A 130 11.43 1.66 16.37
C HIS A 130 10.56 2.27 17.48
N LYS A 131 11.17 2.55 18.64
CA LYS A 131 10.51 3.23 19.76
C LYS A 131 10.17 4.67 19.36
N ARG A 132 8.95 4.90 18.86
CA ARG A 132 8.48 6.23 18.46
C ARG A 132 8.49 7.18 19.68
N LEU A 133 9.13 8.35 19.53
CA LEU A 133 8.94 9.47 20.46
C LEU A 133 7.45 9.81 20.43
N ARG A 134 6.79 9.76 21.61
CA ARG A 134 5.34 9.89 21.75
C ARG A 134 4.81 11.10 20.98
N LEU A 135 4.23 10.87 19.81
CA LEU A 135 3.41 11.85 19.09
C LEU A 135 2.05 11.84 19.76
N GLN A 136 1.85 12.74 20.74
CA GLN A 136 0.54 12.95 21.34
C GLN A 136 -0.43 13.45 20.27
N GLY A 137 -1.46 12.66 19.95
CA GLY A 137 -2.71 13.23 19.42
C GLY A 137 -3.37 12.57 18.20
N VAL A 138 -2.80 11.55 17.56
CA VAL A 138 -3.51 10.82 16.46
C VAL A 138 -3.03 9.36 16.42
N ASP A 139 -3.41 8.56 17.41
CA ASP A 139 -3.01 7.16 17.47
C ASP A 139 -3.83 6.30 16.49
N GLY A 140 -3.13 5.58 15.59
CA GLY A 140 -3.62 4.30 15.03
C GLY A 140 -4.04 4.23 13.56
N VAL A 141 -4.23 5.37 12.87
CA VAL A 141 -4.66 5.36 11.46
C VAL A 141 -3.52 4.95 10.50
N ASP A 142 -2.27 5.20 10.90
CA ASP A 142 -1.03 4.97 10.14
C ASP A 142 -0.46 3.54 10.30
N HIS A 143 -1.14 2.64 11.03
CA HIS A 143 -0.65 1.27 11.32
C HIS A 143 -1.72 0.23 10.96
N THR A 144 -2.36 0.41 9.81
CA THR A 144 -3.21 -0.64 9.25
C THR A 144 -2.31 -1.76 8.71
N ASN A 145 -2.62 -2.99 9.09
CA ASN A 145 -1.96 -4.17 8.60
C ASN A 145 -3.04 -5.22 8.30
N PRO A 146 -2.72 -6.30 7.58
CA PRO A 146 -3.72 -7.32 7.28
C PRO A 146 -4.41 -7.88 8.54
N ALA A 147 -3.68 -8.00 9.65
CA ALA A 147 -4.22 -8.52 10.91
C ALA A 147 -5.23 -7.58 11.60
N SER A 148 -5.18 -6.27 11.33
CA SER A 148 -6.16 -5.30 11.84
C SER A 148 -7.34 -5.09 10.90
N TRP A 149 -7.30 -5.66 9.69
CA TRP A 149 -8.37 -5.56 8.70
C TRP A 149 -9.55 -6.47 9.06
N LYS A 150 -10.77 -5.92 8.98
CA LYS A 150 -12.03 -6.61 9.36
C LYS A 150 -13.01 -6.73 8.21
N GLY A 151 -12.90 -5.87 7.19
CA GLY A 151 -13.72 -5.94 5.99
C GLY A 151 -13.39 -7.16 5.13
N ASP A 152 -14.37 -7.62 4.34
CA ASP A 152 -14.16 -8.71 3.39
C ASP A 152 -13.25 -8.27 2.24
N VAL A 153 -12.02 -8.76 2.24
CA VAL A 153 -11.02 -8.50 1.20
C VAL A 153 -10.86 -9.65 0.21
N SER A 154 -11.82 -10.58 0.17
CA SER A 154 -11.81 -11.68 -0.78
C SER A 154 -11.99 -11.17 -2.20
N VAL A 155 -11.07 -11.53 -3.10
CA VAL A 155 -11.18 -11.19 -4.52
C VAL A 155 -12.36 -11.90 -5.17
N HIS A 156 -12.85 -13.03 -4.63
CA HIS A 156 -13.96 -13.79 -5.22
C HIS A 156 -15.28 -13.01 -5.19
N ASN A 157 -15.52 -12.26 -4.11
CA ASN A 157 -16.77 -11.54 -3.87
C ASN A 157 -16.88 -10.20 -4.63
N VAL A 158 -15.83 -9.82 -5.36
CA VAL A 158 -15.73 -8.52 -6.02
C VAL A 158 -16.10 -8.60 -7.50
N SER A 159 -16.87 -7.64 -7.99
CA SER A 159 -17.07 -7.42 -9.43
C SER A 159 -16.35 -6.13 -9.87
N LEU A 160 -15.22 -6.28 -10.56
CA LEU A 160 -14.40 -5.13 -10.99
C LEU A 160 -15.19 -4.14 -11.85
N LEU A 161 -16.02 -4.62 -12.77
CA LEU A 161 -16.85 -3.77 -13.62
C LEU A 161 -17.91 -3.01 -12.82
N THR A 162 -18.49 -3.66 -11.81
CA THR A 162 -19.51 -3.02 -10.96
C THR A 162 -18.87 -1.95 -10.09
N CYS A 163 -17.74 -2.25 -9.43
CA CYS A 163 -17.01 -1.28 -8.61
C CYS A 163 -16.56 -0.08 -9.44
N TRP A 164 -16.04 -0.31 -10.66
CA TRP A 164 -15.65 0.78 -11.56
C TRP A 164 -16.81 1.67 -12.01
N LYS A 165 -18.00 1.11 -12.22
CA LYS A 165 -19.16 1.91 -12.65
C LYS A 165 -19.86 2.63 -11.50
N SER A 166 -19.76 2.10 -10.28
CA SER A 166 -20.52 2.58 -9.13
C SER A 166 -19.85 3.74 -8.40
N GLY A 167 -18.53 3.88 -8.52
CA GLY A 167 -17.78 5.03 -8.02
C GLY A 167 -17.40 5.95 -9.15
#